data_AF-A0A831M1A9-F1
#
_entry.id   AF-A0A831M1A9-F1
#
_cell.length_a   1.000
_cell.length_b   1.000
_cell.length_c   1.000
_cell.angle_alpha   90.00
_cell.angle_beta   90.00
_cell.angle_gamma   90.00
#
_symmetry.space_group_name_H-M   'P 1'
#
loop_
_entity.id
_entity.type
_entity.pdbx_description
1 polymer ?
#
loop_
_entity_poly.entity_id
_entity_poly.type
_entity_poly.pdbx_seq_one_letter_code
_entity_poly.pdbx_strand_id
1 'polypeptide(L)' 'MDNEEKEMLKDLIWLNAVIATELIQITENTSQILRQQPPPAACLADHQSLRETALGITEKYRPDTALGPHLHSHR' A
#
# COMPACT_ATOMS: atom_id res chain seq x y z
N MET A 1 -17.01 -19.57 10.80
CA MET A 1 -15.83 -19.45 9.95
C MET A 1 -14.75 -20.34 10.52
N ASP A 2 -14.33 -21.33 9.74
CA ASP A 2 -13.25 -22.22 10.15
C ASP A 2 -11.88 -21.49 10.10
N ASN A 3 -10.82 -22.19 10.51
CA ASN A 3 -9.47 -21.60 10.53
C ASN A 3 -8.91 -21.37 9.12
N GLU A 4 -9.24 -22.22 8.15
CA GLU A 4 -8.76 -22.10 6.77
C GLU A 4 -9.36 -20.86 6.11
N GLU A 5 -10.67 -20.66 6.25
CA GLU A 5 -11.38 -19.46 5.83
C GLU A 5 -10.78 -18.19 6.44
N LYS A 6 -10.39 -18.22 7.72
CA LYS A 6 -9.73 -17.07 8.38
C LYS A 6 -8.38 -16.76 7.76
N GLU A 7 -7.56 -17.77 7.50
CA GLU A 7 -6.25 -17.55 6.87
C GLU A 7 -6.39 -17.06 5.43
N MET A 8 -7.33 -17.61 4.65
CA MET A 8 -7.64 -17.10 3.31
C MET A 8 -8.03 -15.62 3.32
N LEU A 9 -8.85 -15.18 4.29
CA LEU A 9 -9.21 -13.76 4.41
C LEU A 9 -8.00 -12.88 4.76
N LYS A 10 -7.09 -13.33 5.62
CA LYS A 10 -5.88 -12.57 5.95
C LYS A 10 -4.96 -12.44 4.73
N ASP A 11 -4.81 -13.50 3.95
CA ASP A 11 -4.02 -13.49 2.72
C ASP A 11 -4.67 -12.58 1.66
N LEU A 12 -6.00 -12.58 1.56
CA LEU A 12 -6.73 -11.64 0.69
C LEU A 12 -6.55 -10.19 1.13
N ILE A 13 -6.62 -9.89 2.43
CA ILE A 13 -6.36 -8.55 2.96
C ILE A 13 -4.93 -8.11 2.63
N TRP A 14 -3.96 -9.01 2.80
CA TRP A 14 -2.57 -8.75 2.48
C TRP A 14 -2.37 -8.42 0.99
N LEU A 15 -2.91 -9.26 0.09
CA LEU A 15 -2.82 -9.05 -1.35
C LEU A 15 -3.48 -7.74 -1.80
N ASN A 16 -4.63 -7.40 -1.22
CA ASN A 16 -5.31 -6.14 -1.52
C ASN A 16 -4.49 -4.92 -1.12
N ALA A 17 -3.76 -4.99 0.01
CA ALA A 17 -2.89 -3.89 0.39
C ALA A 17 -1.67 -3.75 -0.52
N VAL A 18 -1.05 -4.86 -0.96
CA VAL A 18 0.00 -4.83 -2.00
C VAL A 18 -0.54 -4.05 -3.21
N ILE A 19 -1.68 -4.49 -3.77
CA ILE A 19 -2.29 -3.87 -4.95
C ILE A 19 -2.55 -2.37 -4.73
N ALA A 20 -3.17 -2.00 -3.60
CA ALA A 20 -3.47 -0.61 -3.28
C ALA A 20 -2.21 0.26 -3.24
N THR A 21 -1.16 -0.21 -2.57
CA THR A 21 0.08 0.55 -2.40
C THR A 21 0.88 0.70 -3.70
N GLU A 22 0.87 -0.32 -4.58
CA GLU A 22 1.50 -0.26 -5.90
C GLU A 22 0.73 0.66 -6.88
N LEU A 23 -0.61 0.64 -6.85
CA LEU A 23 -1.43 1.55 -7.67
C LEU A 23 -1.26 3.02 -7.30
N ILE A 24 -1.09 3.32 -6.00
CA ILE A 24 -0.76 4.65 -5.52
C ILE A 24 0.59 5.10 -6.10
N GLN A 25 1.61 4.25 -6.06
CA GLN A 25 2.94 4.55 -6.62
C GLN A 25 2.89 4.82 -8.12
N ILE A 26 2.17 4.00 -8.89
CA ILE A 26 1.99 4.19 -10.33
C ILE A 26 1.34 5.55 -10.62
N THR A 27 0.35 5.95 -9.82
CA THR A 27 -0.33 7.24 -9.97
C THR A 27 0.63 8.42 -9.69
N GLU A 28 1.45 8.33 -8.65
CA GLU A 28 2.49 9.32 -8.34
C GLU A 28 3.48 9.48 -9.49
N ASN A 29 4.03 8.36 -9.96
CA ASN A 29 5.02 8.34 -11.04
C ASN A 29 4.42 8.89 -12.33
N THR A 30 3.18 8.52 -12.66
CA THR A 30 2.49 9.02 -13.86
C THR A 30 2.24 10.53 -13.78
N SER A 31 1.83 11.04 -12.62
CA SER A 31 1.64 12.48 -12.39
C SER A 31 2.93 13.28 -12.59
N GLN A 32 4.06 12.76 -12.06
CA GLN A 32 5.38 13.37 -12.25
C GLN A 32 5.78 13.45 -13.72
N ILE A 33 5.61 12.35 -14.46
CA ILE A 33 5.92 12.29 -15.90
C ILE A 33 5.07 13.32 -16.67
N LEU A 34 3.75 13.34 -16.44
CA LEU A 34 2.84 14.22 -17.17
C LEU A 34 3.13 15.70 -16.91
N ARG A 35 3.45 16.06 -15.66
CA ARG A 35 3.61 17.45 -15.25
C ARG A 35 5.03 17.98 -15.43
N GLN A 36 6.01 17.11 -15.69
CA GLN A 36 7.45 17.43 -15.75
C GLN A 36 7.96 18.19 -14.51
N GLN A 37 7.30 17.97 -13.37
CA GLN A 37 7.57 18.61 -12.10
C GLN A 37 7.06 17.69 -10.98
N PRO A 38 7.57 17.81 -9.74
CA PRO A 38 7.10 17.00 -8.64
C PRO A 38 5.59 17.18 -8.39
N PRO A 39 4.89 16.17 -7.84
CA PRO A 39 3.48 16.31 -7.48
C PRO A 39 3.34 17.38 -6.40
N PRO A 40 2.16 18.01 -6.27
CA PRO A 40 1.89 18.92 -5.17
C PRO A 40 2.16 18.23 -3.82
N ALA A 41 2.75 18.94 -2.87
CA ALA A 41 3.08 18.38 -1.55
C ALA A 41 1.86 17.77 -0.82
N ALA A 42 0.67 18.36 -1.00
CA ALA A 42 -0.57 17.82 -0.47
C ALA A 42 -0.89 16.42 -1.04
N CYS A 43 -0.68 16.20 -2.35
CA CYS A 43 -0.91 14.90 -2.99
C CYS A 43 0.05 13.83 -2.45
N LEU A 44 1.32 14.18 -2.22
CA LEU A 44 2.29 13.27 -1.60
C LEU A 44 1.88 12.90 -0.17
N ALA A 45 1.44 13.87 0.63
CA ALA A 45 0.97 13.64 1.99
C ALA A 45 -0.29 12.75 2.03
N ASP A 46 -1.25 13.02 1.14
CA ASP A 46 -2.49 12.23 1.04
C ASP A 46 -2.19 10.78 0.67
N HIS A 47 -1.35 10.56 -0.34
CA HIS A 47 -0.96 9.22 -0.76
C HIS A 47 -0.17 8.47 0.31
N GLN A 48 0.71 9.17 1.03
CA GLN A 48 1.44 8.61 2.16
C GLN A 48 0.49 8.15 3.28
N SER A 49 -0.51 8.96 3.62
CA SER A 49 -1.55 8.62 4.60
C SER A 49 -2.38 7.40 4.18
N LEU A 50 -2.75 7.30 2.89
CA LEU A 50 -3.44 6.12 2.34
C LEU A 50 -2.57 4.86 2.42
N ARG A 51 -1.28 4.96 2.10
CA ARG A 51 -0.32 3.86 2.20
C ARG A 51 -0.17 3.38 3.65
N GLU A 52 -0.04 4.29 4.61
CA GLU A 52 0.03 3.98 6.04
C GLU A 52 -1.24 3.27 6.53
N THR A 53 -2.41 3.72 6.06
CA THR A 53 -3.69 3.08 6.37
C THR A 53 -3.75 1.64 5.84
N ALA A 54 -3.36 1.43 4.58
CA ALA A 54 -3.33 0.10 3.97
C ALA A 54 -2.38 -0.85 4.73
N LEU A 55 -1.19 -0.37 5.08
CA LEU A 55 -0.23 -1.11 5.88
C LEU A 55 -0.76 -1.45 7.28
N GLY A 56 -1.42 -0.50 7.95
CA GLY A 56 -2.01 -0.73 9.27
C GLY A 56 -3.12 -1.78 9.25
N ILE A 57 -3.94 -1.80 8.19
CA ILE A 57 -4.96 -2.85 8.00
C ILE A 57 -4.28 -4.20 7.82
N THR A 58 -3.28 -4.30 6.96
CA THR A 58 -2.59 -5.57 6.71
C THR A 58 -1.86 -6.08 7.93
N GLU A 59 -1.10 -5.25 8.63
CA GLU A 59 -0.35 -5.65 9.82
C GLU A 59 -1.27 -6.20 10.91
N LYS A 60 -2.45 -5.59 11.08
CA LYS A 60 -3.47 -6.05 12.03
C LYS A 60 -3.94 -7.49 11.77
N TYR A 61 -4.00 -7.92 10.51
CA TYR A 61 -4.58 -9.22 10.13
C TYR A 61 -3.52 -10.23 9.66
N ARG A 62 -2.38 -9.78 9.16
CA ARG A 62 -1.26 -10.58 8.65
C ARG A 62 0.07 -9.91 9.06
N PRO A 63 0.47 -10.04 10.35
CA PRO A 63 1.69 -9.41 10.85
C PRO A 63 2.96 -10.08 10.33
N ASP A 64 4.09 -9.41 10.52
CA ASP A 64 5.45 -9.92 10.22
C ASP A 64 5.67 -10.32 8.75
N THR A 65 4.94 -9.66 7.83
CA THR A 65 5.09 -9.92 6.39
C THR A 65 6.11 -8.99 5.75
N ALA A 66 6.62 -9.39 4.59
CA ALA A 66 7.60 -8.60 3.83
C ALA A 66 7.05 -7.31 3.19
N LEU A 67 5.74 -7.02 3.31
CA LEU A 67 5.10 -5.88 2.65
C LEU A 67 5.63 -4.53 3.14
N GLY A 68 5.73 -4.36 4.47
CA GLY A 68 6.29 -3.15 5.06
C GLY A 68 7.72 -2.88 4.56
N PRO A 69 8.66 -3.83 4.73
CA PRO A 69 10.02 -3.71 4.21
C PRO A 69 10.11 -3.42 2.70
N HIS A 70 9.32 -4.13 1.88
CA HIS A 70 9.26 -3.92 0.43
C HIS A 70 8.91 -2.47 0.07
N LEU A 71 7.85 -1.92 0.68
CA LEU A 71 7.40 -0.55 0.36
C LEU A 71 8.35 0.54 0.85
N HIS A 72 9.15 0.29 1.89
CA HIS A 72 10.18 1.23 2.31
C HIS A 72 11.33 1.33 1.30
N SER A 73 11.55 0.29 0.48
CA SER A 73 12.57 0.30 -0.57
C SER A 73 12.19 1.13 -1.81
N HIS A 74 10.90 1.48 -1.95
CA HIS A 74 10.40 2.32 -3.04
C HIS A 74 10.43 3.82 -2.74
N ARG A 75 10.80 4.21 -1.52
CA ARG A 75 10.84 5.62 -1.10
C ARG A 75 12.13 6.32 -1.50
#